data_AF-A0A651DNB0-F1
#
_entry.id   AF-A0A651DNB0-F1
#
_cell.length_a   1.000
_cell.length_b   1.000
_cell.length_c   1.000
_cell.angle_alpha   90.00
_cell.angle_beta   90.00
_cell.angle_gamma   90.00
#
_symmetry.space_group_name_H-M   'P 1'
#
loop_
_entity.id
_entity.type
_entity.pdbx_description
1 polymer ?
#
loop_
_entity_poly.entity_id
_entity_poly.type
_entity_poly.pdbx_seq_one_letter_code
_entity_poly.pdbx_strand_id
1 'polypeptide(L)'
;MIHPLRIPGSMRVFALLTGACLAAAFPLATSAMDSTPRGHTAFPSAVPGPDDVVRQALADLETLDRCLQTGESESRDRADGVALQRLRTLYVLSVEDADRLDPARSVRQELTGTEWGRRTGGDLLQAYSGALEMLEAKHGFWPNARLRHMRVGLERLDSAVAADPRDVEVRYLRLVSTAFLPGILRRSESIREDLAVLARLLPDAVEDFPMRTYDAMASTLLELLPTDHPDRPSVEGAHERALSESRPLAPGCRGS
;
A
#
# COMPACT_ATOMS: atom_id res chain seq x y z
N MET A 1 13.36 22.55 15.99
CA MET A 1 13.27 23.39 14.77
C MET A 1 12.87 22.44 13.64
N ILE A 2 11.60 22.44 13.24
CA ILE A 2 11.02 21.43 12.33
C ILE A 2 11.25 21.93 10.90
N HIS A 3 12.14 21.28 10.15
CA HIS A 3 12.27 21.54 8.71
C HIS A 3 11.03 20.98 8.00
N PRO A 4 10.33 21.76 7.15
CA PRO A 4 9.31 21.19 6.29
C PRO A 4 9.96 20.18 5.34
N LEU A 5 9.48 18.95 5.35
CA LEU A 5 9.83 17.91 4.39
C LEU A 5 9.61 18.48 2.98
N ARG A 6 10.71 18.64 2.24
CA ARG A 6 10.71 19.10 0.85
C ARG A 6 10.39 17.89 -0.01
N ILE A 7 9.17 17.82 -0.54
CA ILE A 7 8.73 16.72 -1.41
C ILE A 7 9.49 16.81 -2.75
N PRO A 8 10.30 15.81 -3.14
CA PRO A 8 11.00 15.80 -4.42
C PRO A 8 10.04 15.58 -5.61
N GLY A 9 10.32 16.25 -6.73
CA GLY A 9 9.44 16.42 -7.90
C GLY A 9 9.29 15.22 -8.85
N SER A 10 9.25 14.00 -8.35
CA SER A 10 9.01 12.79 -9.16
C SER A 10 7.75 12.03 -8.71
N MET A 11 6.63 12.74 -8.56
CA MET A 11 5.29 12.18 -8.31
C MET A 11 4.70 11.58 -9.60
N ARG A 12 5.16 10.40 -10.05
CA ARG A 12 4.62 9.78 -11.28
C ARG A 12 3.82 8.50 -11.09
N VAL A 13 3.83 7.88 -9.91
CA VAL A 13 2.91 6.77 -9.59
C VAL A 13 1.81 7.22 -8.62
N PHE A 14 2.03 8.29 -7.84
CA PHE A 14 1.08 8.80 -6.83
C PHE A 14 0.27 10.06 -7.23
N ALA A 15 0.36 10.51 -8.49
CA ALA A 15 -0.42 11.66 -8.98
C ALA A 15 -1.95 11.46 -8.97
N LEU A 16 -2.45 10.28 -8.58
CA LEU A 16 -3.87 9.98 -8.46
C LEU A 16 -4.46 10.14 -7.05
N LEU A 17 -3.63 10.35 -6.01
CA LEU A 17 -4.15 10.65 -4.66
C LEU A 17 -4.56 12.11 -4.42
N THR A 18 -4.33 13.02 -5.37
CA THR A 18 -4.70 14.45 -5.25
C THR A 18 -5.49 14.96 -6.45
N GLY A 19 -6.46 14.19 -6.93
CA GLY A 19 -7.44 14.64 -7.91
C GLY A 19 -8.52 15.57 -7.31
N ALA A 20 -8.16 16.76 -6.82
CA ALA A 20 -9.08 17.88 -6.62
C ALA A 20 -8.36 19.25 -6.48
N CYS A 21 -8.44 20.04 -7.54
CA CYS A 21 -8.41 21.50 -7.65
C CYS A 21 -7.88 22.34 -6.47
N LEU A 22 -6.67 22.85 -6.61
CA LEU A 22 -6.33 24.21 -6.19
C LEU A 22 -5.49 24.86 -7.29
N ALA A 23 -6.19 25.47 -8.24
CA ALA A 23 -5.60 26.41 -9.17
C ALA A 23 -5.22 27.68 -8.40
N ALA A 24 -3.93 27.87 -8.14
CA ALA A 24 -3.35 29.17 -7.87
C ALA A 24 -2.05 29.29 -8.66
N ALA A 25 -2.10 30.12 -9.70
CA ALA A 25 -1.00 30.39 -10.62
C ALA A 25 0.16 31.09 -9.90
N PHE A 26 1.38 30.60 -10.11
CA PHE A 26 2.61 31.38 -9.96
C PHE A 26 3.58 31.02 -11.09
N PRO A 27 4.05 31.98 -11.90
CA PRO A 27 5.04 31.74 -12.93
C PRO A 27 6.45 31.95 -12.37
N LEU A 28 7.38 31.02 -12.53
CA LEU A 28 8.81 31.32 -12.38
C LEU A 28 9.68 30.55 -13.38
N ALA A 29 10.28 31.39 -14.25
CA ALA A 29 11.66 31.40 -14.74
C ALA A 29 12.32 30.09 -15.20
N THR A 30 12.58 30.04 -16.50
CA THR A 30 13.52 29.15 -17.18
C THR A 30 14.96 29.55 -16.88
N SER A 31 15.81 28.59 -16.53
CA SER A 31 17.26 28.71 -16.65
C SER A 31 17.81 27.46 -17.32
N ALA A 32 18.51 27.65 -18.43
CA ALA A 32 19.14 26.62 -19.22
C ALA A 32 20.49 26.23 -18.59
N MET A 33 20.72 24.92 -18.41
CA MET A 33 22.06 24.40 -18.20
C MET A 33 22.40 23.34 -19.25
N ASP A 34 23.62 23.49 -19.72
CA ASP A 34 24.36 22.76 -20.74
C ASP A 34 24.53 21.28 -20.37
N SER A 35 24.43 20.38 -21.35
CA SER A 35 24.51 18.93 -21.13
C SER A 35 25.50 18.27 -22.09
N THR A 36 26.58 17.72 -21.52
CA THR A 36 27.53 16.83 -22.19
C THR A 36 27.04 15.38 -22.06
N PRO A 37 26.99 14.56 -23.14
CA PRO A 37 26.43 13.21 -23.06
C PRO A 37 27.48 12.22 -22.54
N ARG A 38 27.19 11.55 -21.42
CA ARG A 38 27.86 10.29 -21.02
C ARG A 38 26.95 9.12 -21.41
N GLY A 39 27.55 8.09 -22.00
CA GLY A 39 26.86 6.88 -22.43
C GLY A 39 26.26 6.13 -21.26
N HIS A 40 24.94 6.02 -21.23
CA HIS A 40 24.19 5.18 -20.31
C HIS A 40 23.79 3.89 -21.02
N THR A 41 24.25 2.75 -20.49
CA THR A 41 23.66 1.44 -20.76
C THR A 41 22.20 1.48 -20.31
N ALA A 42 21.27 1.19 -21.22
CA ALA A 42 19.84 1.21 -20.97
C ALA A 42 19.45 0.07 -20.02
N PHE A 43 19.27 0.39 -18.73
CA PHE A 43 18.43 -0.42 -17.87
C PHE A 43 16.99 -0.33 -18.39
N PRO A 44 16.22 -1.44 -18.43
CA PRO A 44 14.79 -1.38 -18.74
C PRO A 44 14.06 -0.65 -17.60
N SER A 45 14.00 0.67 -17.71
CA SER A 45 13.48 1.62 -16.72
C SER A 45 12.00 1.96 -16.96
N ALA A 46 11.17 0.97 -17.31
CA ALA A 46 9.74 1.21 -17.40
C ALA A 46 9.09 0.89 -16.04
N VAL A 47 9.09 1.87 -15.13
CA VAL A 47 8.17 1.84 -13.99
C VAL A 47 6.75 1.74 -14.58
N PRO A 48 5.93 0.75 -14.19
CA PRO A 48 4.59 0.60 -14.73
C PRO A 48 3.79 1.88 -14.57
N GLY A 49 3.01 2.25 -15.59
CA GLY A 49 2.07 3.36 -15.45
C GLY A 49 0.93 3.00 -14.49
N PRO A 50 0.18 3.99 -13.95
CA PRO A 50 -0.97 3.70 -13.09
C PRO A 50 -2.00 2.75 -13.72
N ASP A 51 -2.24 2.89 -15.03
CA ASP A 51 -3.13 2.01 -15.79
C ASP A 51 -2.63 0.56 -15.82
N ASP A 52 -1.30 0.36 -15.77
CA ASP A 52 -0.70 -0.97 -15.76
C ASP A 52 -0.91 -1.64 -14.39
N VAL A 53 -0.81 -0.88 -13.30
CA VAL A 53 -1.07 -1.37 -11.94
C VAL A 53 -2.52 -1.81 -11.78
N VAL A 54 -3.48 -0.99 -12.22
CA VAL A 54 -4.91 -1.33 -12.16
C VAL A 54 -5.23 -2.54 -13.04
N ARG A 55 -4.74 -2.56 -14.28
CA ARG A 55 -4.94 -3.69 -15.20
C ARG A 55 -4.38 -4.99 -14.61
N GLN A 56 -3.20 -4.92 -14.01
CA GLN A 56 -2.57 -6.07 -13.39
C GLN A 56 -3.36 -6.56 -12.17
N ALA A 57 -3.80 -5.65 -11.30
CA ALA A 57 -4.61 -5.99 -10.13
C ALA A 57 -5.97 -6.62 -10.51
N LEU A 58 -6.59 -6.20 -11.62
CA LEU A 58 -7.79 -6.84 -12.13
C LEU A 58 -7.54 -8.28 -12.62
N ALA A 59 -6.43 -8.51 -13.35
CA ALA A 59 -6.05 -9.86 -13.78
C ALA A 59 -5.71 -10.78 -12.59
N ASP A 60 -5.05 -10.22 -11.57
CA ASP A 60 -4.78 -10.92 -10.32
C ASP A 60 -6.07 -11.29 -9.59
N LEU A 61 -7.04 -10.37 -9.54
CA LEU A 61 -8.33 -10.62 -8.90
C LEU A 61 -9.09 -11.76 -9.57
N GLU A 62 -9.11 -11.81 -10.91
CA GLU A 62 -9.72 -12.93 -11.66
C GLU A 62 -9.03 -14.26 -11.35
N THR A 63 -7.69 -14.25 -11.27
CA THR A 63 -6.91 -15.45 -10.92
C THR A 63 -7.24 -15.95 -9.51
N LEU A 64 -7.32 -15.03 -8.53
CA LEU A 64 -7.67 -15.35 -7.14
C LEU A 64 -9.11 -15.87 -7.02
N ASP A 65 -10.06 -15.28 -7.76
CA ASP A 65 -11.45 -15.74 -7.80
C ASP A 65 -11.54 -17.17 -8.34
N ARG A 66 -10.78 -17.48 -9.41
CA ARG A 66 -10.71 -18.83 -9.96
C ARG A 66 -10.14 -19.84 -8.96
N CYS A 67 -9.05 -19.50 -8.27
CA CYS A 67 -8.47 -20.36 -7.23
C CYS A 67 -9.45 -20.70 -6.11
N LEU A 68 -10.24 -19.71 -5.66
CA LEU A 68 -11.22 -19.90 -4.60
C LEU A 68 -12.39 -20.79 -5.06
N GLN A 69 -12.76 -20.72 -6.34
CA GLN A 69 -13.86 -21.51 -6.91
C GLN A 69 -13.47 -22.97 -7.18
N THR A 70 -12.24 -23.23 -7.65
CA THR A 70 -11.80 -24.59 -8.02
C THR A 70 -11.50 -25.47 -6.82
N GLY A 71 -11.38 -24.89 -5.62
CA GLY A 71 -11.06 -25.65 -4.41
C GLY A 71 -9.63 -26.21 -4.40
N GLU A 72 -8.74 -25.70 -5.26
CA GLU A 72 -7.32 -26.09 -5.30
C GLU A 72 -6.57 -25.80 -3.98
N SER A 73 -7.17 -25.02 -3.08
CA SER A 73 -6.75 -24.93 -1.68
C SER A 73 -7.21 -26.15 -0.87
N GLU A 74 -6.47 -27.26 -0.99
CA GLU A 74 -6.74 -28.50 -0.24
C GLU A 74 -6.67 -28.33 1.31
N SER A 75 -6.11 -27.22 1.81
CA SER A 75 -6.06 -26.87 3.23
C SER A 75 -6.72 -25.52 3.51
N ARG A 76 -7.49 -25.42 4.61
CA ARG A 76 -8.14 -24.17 5.04
C ARG A 76 -7.19 -22.98 5.16
N ASP A 77 -5.98 -23.20 5.69
CA ASP A 77 -4.97 -22.14 5.82
C ASP A 77 -4.55 -21.53 4.46
N ARG A 78 -4.53 -22.34 3.39
CA ARG A 78 -4.28 -21.83 2.02
C ARG A 78 -5.44 -20.98 1.52
N ALA A 79 -6.67 -21.43 1.77
CA ALA A 79 -7.86 -20.67 1.36
C ALA A 79 -7.93 -19.30 2.05
N ASP A 80 -7.60 -19.23 3.35
CA ASP A 80 -7.49 -17.98 4.10
C ASP A 80 -6.38 -17.08 3.51
N GLY A 81 -5.23 -17.64 3.14
CA GLY A 81 -4.16 -16.90 2.45
C GLY A 81 -4.56 -16.32 1.09
N VAL A 82 -5.28 -17.09 0.27
CA VAL A 82 -5.83 -16.62 -1.02
C VAL A 82 -6.89 -15.53 -0.81
N ALA A 83 -7.78 -15.71 0.17
CA ALA A 83 -8.79 -14.71 0.50
C ALA A 83 -8.17 -13.41 1.05
N LEU A 84 -7.10 -13.50 1.86
CA LEU A 84 -6.34 -12.33 2.30
C LEU A 84 -5.67 -11.62 1.12
N GLN A 85 -5.10 -12.37 0.18
CA GLN A 85 -4.57 -11.75 -1.05
C GLN A 85 -5.66 -11.09 -1.88
N ARG A 86 -6.85 -11.68 -1.95
CA ARG A 86 -8.01 -11.07 -2.59
C ARG A 86 -8.39 -9.74 -1.93
N LEU A 87 -8.39 -9.69 -0.59
CA LEU A 87 -8.64 -8.46 0.17
C LEU A 87 -7.58 -7.38 -0.14
N ARG A 88 -6.29 -7.74 -0.18
CA ARG A 88 -5.19 -6.84 -0.57
C ARG A 88 -5.41 -6.24 -1.96
N THR A 89 -5.73 -7.09 -2.94
CA THR A 89 -5.97 -6.66 -4.33
C THR A 89 -7.19 -5.74 -4.42
N LEU A 90 -8.30 -6.10 -3.76
CA LEU A 90 -9.50 -5.26 -3.72
C LEU A 90 -9.25 -3.91 -3.02
N TYR A 91 -8.45 -3.88 -1.96
CA TYR A 91 -8.04 -2.64 -1.31
C TYR A 91 -7.27 -1.73 -2.27
N VAL A 92 -6.29 -2.26 -3.02
CA VAL A 92 -5.54 -1.50 -4.03
C VAL A 92 -6.48 -0.93 -5.10
N LEU A 93 -7.39 -1.75 -5.63
CA LEU A 93 -8.38 -1.28 -6.62
C LEU A 93 -9.32 -0.22 -6.04
N SER A 94 -9.68 -0.35 -4.76
CA SER A 94 -10.55 0.61 -4.05
C SER A 94 -9.93 1.99 -3.88
N VAL A 95 -8.61 2.13 -4.05
CA VAL A 95 -7.95 3.43 -4.01
C VAL A 95 -8.53 4.34 -5.09
N GLU A 96 -8.75 3.84 -6.30
CA GLU A 96 -9.24 4.64 -7.44
C GLU A 96 -10.72 4.40 -7.75
N ASP A 97 -11.29 3.26 -7.34
CA ASP A 97 -12.65 2.85 -7.68
C ASP A 97 -13.49 2.56 -6.43
N ALA A 98 -14.42 3.46 -6.11
CA ALA A 98 -15.30 3.34 -4.94
C ALA A 98 -16.19 2.08 -4.99
N ASP A 99 -16.51 1.56 -6.17
CA ASP A 99 -17.35 0.36 -6.34
C ASP A 99 -16.66 -0.91 -5.81
N ARG A 100 -15.35 -0.83 -5.50
CA ARG A 100 -14.55 -1.94 -4.95
C ARG A 100 -14.58 -2.00 -3.42
N LEU A 101 -15.10 -0.98 -2.75
CA LEU A 101 -15.16 -0.94 -1.29
C LEU A 101 -16.05 -2.04 -0.72
N ASP A 102 -17.24 -2.26 -1.31
CA ASP A 102 -18.18 -3.25 -0.81
C ASP A 102 -17.68 -4.69 -1.01
N PRO A 103 -17.15 -5.08 -2.19
CA PRO A 103 -16.44 -6.35 -2.33
C PRO A 103 -15.30 -6.53 -1.32
N ALA A 104 -14.47 -5.50 -1.08
CA ALA A 104 -13.39 -5.58 -0.09
C ALA A 104 -13.92 -5.81 1.34
N ARG A 105 -14.99 -5.11 1.71
CA ARG A 105 -15.66 -5.28 3.02
C ARG A 105 -16.24 -6.68 3.18
N SER A 106 -16.83 -7.25 2.12
CA SER A 106 -17.37 -8.62 2.13
C SER A 106 -16.27 -9.62 2.45
N VAL A 107 -15.16 -9.59 1.70
CA VAL A 107 -14.02 -10.51 1.92
C VAL A 107 -13.47 -10.38 3.33
N ARG A 108 -13.30 -9.14 3.81
CA ARG A 108 -12.83 -8.90 5.18
C ARG A 108 -13.79 -9.48 6.22
N GLN A 109 -15.11 -9.34 6.02
CA GLN A 109 -16.12 -9.90 6.92
C GLN A 109 -16.11 -11.44 6.90
N GLU A 110 -15.96 -12.04 5.73
CA GLU A 110 -15.78 -13.49 5.56
C GLU A 110 -14.55 -13.99 6.32
N LEU A 111 -13.39 -13.34 6.11
CA LEU A 111 -12.13 -13.64 6.83
C LEU A 111 -12.27 -13.48 8.34
N THR A 112 -13.02 -12.50 8.81
CA THR A 112 -13.29 -12.32 10.26
C THR A 112 -14.05 -13.53 10.83
N GLY A 113 -14.87 -14.18 10.01
CA GLY A 113 -15.60 -15.40 10.35
C GLY A 113 -14.75 -16.68 10.33
N THR A 114 -13.50 -16.65 9.85
CA THR A 114 -12.64 -17.83 9.80
C THR A 114 -11.87 -18.03 11.10
N GLU A 115 -11.25 -19.21 11.23
CA GLU A 115 -10.45 -19.51 12.41
C GLU A 115 -9.15 -18.69 12.44
N TRP A 116 -8.51 -18.51 11.27
CA TRP A 116 -7.36 -17.63 11.12
C TRP A 116 -7.70 -16.19 11.54
N GLY A 117 -8.81 -15.63 11.07
CA GLY A 117 -9.23 -14.27 11.42
C GLY A 117 -9.47 -14.08 12.93
N ARG A 118 -9.99 -15.09 13.62
CA ARG A 118 -10.21 -15.04 15.08
C ARG A 118 -8.94 -15.21 15.91
N ARG A 119 -7.97 -16.01 15.44
CA ARG A 119 -6.77 -16.36 16.22
C ARG A 119 -5.57 -15.47 15.94
N THR A 120 -5.36 -15.12 14.67
CA THR A 120 -4.09 -14.54 14.20
C THR A 120 -4.33 -13.28 13.37
N GLY A 121 -5.35 -13.27 12.50
CA GLY A 121 -5.59 -12.16 11.57
C GLY A 121 -6.39 -10.99 12.14
N GLY A 122 -6.78 -11.01 13.42
CA GLY A 122 -7.73 -10.06 13.99
C GLY A 122 -7.29 -8.59 13.85
N ASP A 123 -6.06 -8.29 14.24
CA ASP A 123 -5.51 -6.93 14.20
C ASP A 123 -5.28 -6.45 12.76
N LEU A 124 -4.81 -7.34 11.88
CA LEU A 124 -4.69 -7.07 10.45
C LEU A 124 -6.04 -6.76 9.79
N LEU A 125 -7.07 -7.56 10.08
CA LEU A 125 -8.43 -7.32 9.56
C LEU A 125 -9.04 -6.04 10.13
N GLN A 126 -8.67 -5.65 11.36
CA GLN A 126 -9.03 -4.37 11.94
C GLN A 126 -8.30 -3.20 11.25
N ALA A 127 -7.03 -3.35 10.92
CA ALA A 127 -6.28 -2.37 10.13
C ALA A 127 -6.89 -2.19 8.74
N TYR A 128 -7.26 -3.27 8.05
CA TYR A 128 -8.01 -3.20 6.78
C TYR A 128 -9.36 -2.52 6.95
N SER A 129 -10.06 -2.78 8.05
CA SER A 129 -11.30 -2.07 8.36
C SER A 129 -11.06 -0.56 8.49
N GLY A 130 -9.97 -0.14 9.14
CA GLY A 130 -9.58 1.26 9.22
C GLY A 130 -9.22 1.87 7.87
N ALA A 131 -8.40 1.17 7.07
CA ALA A 131 -7.99 1.62 5.75
C ALA A 131 -9.17 1.78 4.77
N LEU A 132 -10.15 0.87 4.80
CA LEU A 132 -11.36 0.97 3.99
C LEU A 132 -12.27 2.15 4.41
N GLU A 133 -12.29 2.53 5.70
CA GLU A 133 -12.97 3.76 6.16
C GLU A 133 -12.24 5.02 5.68
N MET A 134 -10.91 4.98 5.61
CA MET A 134 -10.13 6.08 5.03
C MET A 134 -10.44 6.27 3.54
N LEU A 135 -10.62 5.18 2.80
CA LEU A 135 -11.05 5.23 1.40
C LEU A 135 -12.51 5.69 1.25
N GLU A 136 -13.42 5.29 2.13
CA GLU A 136 -14.79 5.85 2.18
C GLU A 136 -14.75 7.38 2.39
N ALA A 137 -13.83 7.86 3.24
CA ALA A 137 -13.62 9.30 3.42
C ALA A 137 -13.01 9.98 2.18
N LYS A 138 -12.18 9.28 1.38
CA LYS A 138 -11.65 9.78 0.11
C LYS A 138 -12.79 9.98 -0.90
N HIS A 139 -13.63 8.96 -1.07
CA HIS A 139 -14.68 8.91 -2.11
C HIS A 139 -15.99 9.62 -1.71
N GLY A 140 -16.22 9.85 -0.42
CA GLY A 140 -17.44 10.46 0.08
C GLY A 140 -17.66 11.90 -0.41
N PHE A 141 -18.90 12.23 -0.80
CA PHE A 141 -19.27 13.57 -1.26
C PHE A 141 -19.48 14.57 -0.12
N TRP A 142 -20.02 14.11 1.02
CA TRP A 142 -20.48 14.98 2.11
C TRP A 142 -19.38 15.24 3.16
N PRO A 143 -18.99 16.51 3.42
CA PRO A 143 -17.86 16.82 4.31
C PRO A 143 -17.94 16.20 5.72
N ASN A 144 -19.12 16.24 6.33
CA ASN A 144 -19.33 15.68 7.67
C ASN A 144 -19.16 14.15 7.69
N ALA A 145 -19.65 13.46 6.65
CA ALA A 145 -19.48 12.02 6.52
C ALA A 145 -18.01 11.68 6.32
N ARG A 146 -17.30 12.38 5.40
CA ARG A 146 -15.87 12.18 5.16
C ARG A 146 -15.06 12.31 6.45
N LEU A 147 -15.30 13.37 7.22
CA LEU A 147 -14.58 13.62 8.46
C LEU A 147 -14.86 12.54 9.52
N ARG A 148 -16.09 12.05 9.58
CA ARG A 148 -16.46 10.92 10.45
C ARG A 148 -15.72 9.64 10.03
N HIS A 149 -15.80 9.25 8.75
CA HIS A 149 -15.13 8.06 8.23
C HIS A 149 -13.62 8.13 8.43
N MET A 150 -13.01 9.29 8.19
CA MET A 150 -11.59 9.52 8.43
C MET A 150 -11.21 9.32 9.90
N ARG A 151 -11.99 9.87 10.85
CA ARG A 151 -11.70 9.69 12.29
C ARG A 151 -11.81 8.22 12.71
N VAL A 152 -12.88 7.55 12.29
CA VAL A 152 -13.07 6.12 12.56
C VAL A 152 -11.93 5.30 11.97
N GLY A 153 -11.53 5.60 10.72
CA GLY A 153 -10.41 4.93 10.06
C GLY A 153 -9.10 5.10 10.81
N LEU A 154 -8.78 6.33 11.22
CA LEU A 154 -7.58 6.65 12.01
C LEU A 154 -7.57 5.92 13.36
N GLU A 155 -8.68 5.95 14.11
CA GLU A 155 -8.78 5.27 15.40
C GLU A 155 -8.56 3.75 15.26
N ARG A 156 -9.12 3.13 14.21
CA ARG A 156 -8.93 1.69 13.95
C ARG A 156 -7.48 1.37 13.60
N LEU A 157 -6.84 2.16 12.73
CA LEU A 157 -5.44 1.97 12.34
C LEU A 157 -4.49 2.17 13.53
N ASP A 158 -4.73 3.19 14.36
CA ASP A 158 -3.94 3.44 15.57
C ASP A 158 -4.10 2.30 16.58
N SER A 159 -5.33 1.81 16.77
CA SER A 159 -5.59 0.65 17.63
C SER A 159 -4.94 -0.63 17.13
N ALA A 160 -4.94 -0.88 15.82
CA ALA A 160 -4.33 -2.07 15.25
C ALA A 160 -2.80 -2.06 15.43
N VAL A 161 -2.13 -0.93 15.19
CA VAL A 161 -0.68 -0.79 15.46
C VAL A 161 -0.38 -0.89 16.96
N ALA A 162 -1.27 -0.41 17.83
CA ALA A 162 -1.09 -0.56 19.27
C ALA A 162 -1.20 -2.03 19.74
N ALA A 163 -2.03 -2.82 19.07
CA ALA A 163 -2.24 -4.24 19.37
C ALA A 163 -1.05 -5.10 18.91
N ASP A 164 -0.60 -4.92 17.67
CA ASP A 164 0.64 -5.50 17.16
C ASP A 164 1.57 -4.43 16.56
N PRO A 165 2.51 -3.89 17.35
CA PRO A 165 3.42 -2.85 16.89
C PRO A 165 4.54 -3.38 16.00
N ARG A 166 4.63 -4.68 15.72
CA ARG A 166 5.65 -5.28 14.84
C ARG A 166 5.04 -5.83 13.55
N ASP A 167 3.72 -5.89 13.43
CA ASP A 167 3.07 -6.29 12.19
C ASP A 167 3.37 -5.27 11.07
N VAL A 168 4.10 -5.76 10.07
CA VAL A 168 4.58 -4.97 8.92
C VAL A 168 3.41 -4.45 8.09
N GLU A 169 2.40 -5.29 7.86
CA GLU A 169 1.28 -4.92 6.99
C GLU A 169 0.33 -3.93 7.69
N VAL A 170 0.08 -4.12 8.99
CA VAL A 170 -0.70 -3.18 9.81
C VAL A 170 -0.07 -1.79 9.81
N ARG A 171 1.25 -1.71 10.01
CA ARG A 171 1.98 -0.43 9.95
C ARG A 171 1.98 0.16 8.55
N TYR A 172 2.15 -0.67 7.52
CA TYR A 172 2.08 -0.21 6.14
C TYR A 172 0.73 0.41 5.82
N LEU A 173 -0.38 -0.24 6.21
CA LEU A 173 -1.73 0.28 6.03
C LEU A 173 -1.92 1.63 6.73
N ARG A 174 -1.39 1.79 7.95
CA ARG A 174 -1.43 3.08 8.66
C ARG A 174 -0.60 4.15 7.95
N LEU A 175 0.61 3.80 7.49
CA LEU A 175 1.49 4.71 6.76
C LEU A 175 0.80 5.25 5.50
N VAL A 176 0.36 4.37 4.60
CA VAL A 176 -0.22 4.79 3.31
C VAL A 176 -1.55 5.52 3.46
N SER A 177 -2.32 5.20 4.52
CA SER A 177 -3.55 5.90 4.84
C SER A 177 -3.33 7.31 5.41
N THR A 178 -2.16 7.57 6.00
CA THR A 178 -1.88 8.83 6.72
C THR A 178 -0.88 9.75 6.02
N ALA A 179 -0.01 9.23 5.16
CA ALA A 179 1.07 9.97 4.50
C ALA A 179 0.60 11.20 3.70
N PHE A 180 -0.65 11.17 3.21
CA PHE A 180 -1.21 12.22 2.35
C PHE A 180 -2.27 13.08 3.05
N LEU A 181 -2.45 12.89 4.36
CA LEU A 181 -3.40 13.67 5.13
C LEU A 181 -2.90 15.10 5.37
N PRO A 182 -3.80 16.10 5.40
CA PRO A 182 -3.43 17.48 5.71
C PRO A 182 -2.70 17.60 7.05
N GLY A 183 -1.63 18.40 7.09
CA GLY A 183 -0.78 18.58 8.28
C GLY A 183 -1.50 19.07 9.53
N ILE A 184 -2.68 19.69 9.40
CA ILE A 184 -3.54 20.06 10.54
C ILE A 184 -3.98 18.85 11.39
N LEU A 185 -3.93 17.64 10.84
CA LEU A 185 -4.24 16.39 11.54
C LEU A 185 -3.05 15.82 12.33
N ARG A 186 -1.89 16.50 12.30
CA ARG A 186 -0.70 16.21 13.14
C ARG A 186 -0.21 14.75 13.07
N ARG A 187 -0.31 14.11 11.91
CA ARG A 187 0.12 12.71 11.68
C ARG A 187 1.62 12.55 11.41
N SER A 188 2.40 13.64 11.38
CA SER A 188 3.83 13.60 11.05
C SER A 188 4.65 12.71 11.98
N GLU A 189 4.24 12.54 13.23
CA GLU A 189 4.91 11.66 14.18
C GLU A 189 4.69 10.18 13.83
N SER A 190 3.43 9.77 13.64
CA SER A 190 3.09 8.38 13.29
C SER A 190 3.70 7.98 11.95
N ILE A 191 3.72 8.89 10.97
CA ILE A 191 4.36 8.66 9.67
C ILE A 191 5.85 8.38 9.86
N ARG A 192 6.56 9.20 10.65
CA ARG A 192 7.99 9.01 10.91
C ARG A 192 8.28 7.72 11.66
N GLU A 193 7.44 7.39 12.64
CA GLU A 193 7.51 6.14 13.38
C GLU A 193 7.34 4.93 12.46
N ASP A 194 6.30 4.93 11.63
CA ASP A 194 6.01 3.82 10.71
C ASP A 194 7.12 3.66 9.67
N LEU A 195 7.61 4.75 9.08
CA LEU A 195 8.76 4.70 8.15
C LEU A 195 9.98 4.07 8.81
N ALA A 196 10.34 4.51 10.02
CA ALA A 196 11.51 4.00 10.73
C ALA A 196 11.35 2.52 11.14
N VAL A 197 10.15 2.10 11.55
CA VAL A 197 9.90 0.70 11.91
C VAL A 197 9.88 -0.19 10.66
N LEU A 198 9.16 0.21 9.61
CA LEU A 198 9.06 -0.55 8.36
C LEU A 198 10.42 -0.69 7.68
N ALA A 199 11.25 0.36 7.67
CA ALA A 199 12.59 0.29 7.08
C ALA A 199 13.48 -0.78 7.74
N ARG A 200 13.26 -1.06 9.02
CA ARG A 200 13.97 -2.12 9.75
C ARG A 200 13.36 -3.51 9.58
N LEU A 201 12.03 -3.61 9.54
CA LEU A 201 11.33 -4.90 9.55
C LEU A 201 11.09 -5.48 8.16
N LEU A 202 10.78 -4.64 7.17
CA LEU A 202 10.40 -5.08 5.83
C LEU A 202 11.49 -5.95 5.15
N PRO A 203 12.81 -5.64 5.25
CA PRO A 203 13.85 -6.46 4.61
C PRO A 203 13.88 -7.94 5.04
N ASP A 204 13.42 -8.24 6.25
CA ASP A 204 13.36 -9.60 6.81
C ASP A 204 12.02 -10.30 6.50
N ALA A 205 11.00 -9.54 6.12
CA ALA A 205 9.64 -10.03 5.88
C ALA A 205 9.40 -10.44 4.41
N VAL A 206 10.45 -10.58 3.60
CA VAL A 206 10.32 -10.88 2.16
C VAL A 206 9.48 -12.14 1.94
N GLU A 207 9.73 -13.20 2.70
CA GLU A 207 9.01 -14.50 2.60
C GLU A 207 7.57 -14.46 3.09
N ASP A 208 7.20 -13.47 3.91
CA ASP A 208 5.89 -13.41 4.56
C ASP A 208 4.80 -12.89 3.61
N PHE A 209 5.19 -12.27 2.49
CA PHE A 209 4.29 -11.60 1.57
C PHE A 209 4.36 -12.17 0.15
N PRO A 210 3.22 -12.23 -0.56
CA PRO A 210 3.24 -12.43 -2.00
C PRO A 210 3.98 -11.30 -2.70
N MET A 211 4.64 -11.60 -3.81
CA MET A 211 5.57 -10.67 -4.45
C MET A 211 4.96 -9.31 -4.73
N ARG A 212 3.73 -9.26 -5.26
CA ARG A 212 3.09 -7.97 -5.57
C ARG A 212 2.85 -7.11 -4.33
N THR A 213 2.49 -7.75 -3.21
CA THR A 213 2.26 -7.05 -1.95
C THR A 213 3.60 -6.52 -1.43
N TYR A 214 4.65 -7.34 -1.44
CA TYR A 214 5.97 -6.90 -1.03
C TYR A 214 6.51 -5.76 -1.90
N ASP A 215 6.38 -5.87 -3.23
CA ASP A 215 6.80 -4.87 -4.21
C ASP A 215 6.13 -3.51 -3.96
N ALA A 216 4.82 -3.52 -3.76
CA ALA A 216 4.06 -2.31 -3.45
C ALA A 216 4.52 -1.67 -2.13
N MET A 217 4.78 -2.48 -1.10
CA MET A 217 5.27 -1.99 0.19
C MET A 217 6.67 -1.40 0.09
N ALA A 218 7.60 -2.13 -0.53
CA ALA A 218 8.99 -1.71 -0.67
C ALA A 218 9.12 -0.46 -1.55
N SER A 219 8.44 -0.43 -2.71
CA SER A 219 8.43 0.74 -3.60
C SER A 219 7.89 1.99 -2.89
N THR A 220 6.76 1.87 -2.20
CA THR A 220 6.15 2.98 -1.45
C THR A 220 7.07 3.46 -0.33
N LEU A 221 7.68 2.52 0.41
CA LEU A 221 8.61 2.85 1.49
C LEU A 221 9.85 3.58 0.95
N LEU A 222 10.42 3.13 -0.16
CA LEU A 222 11.57 3.77 -0.81
C LEU A 222 11.23 5.14 -1.40
N GLU A 223 9.99 5.38 -1.81
CA GLU A 223 9.53 6.71 -2.24
C GLU A 223 9.44 7.69 -1.06
N LEU A 224 8.97 7.22 0.11
CA LEU A 224 8.74 8.07 1.28
C LEU A 224 9.98 8.22 2.19
N LEU A 225 10.93 7.28 2.14
CA LEU A 225 12.15 7.34 2.92
C LEU A 225 13.10 8.44 2.43
N PRO A 226 13.71 9.23 3.34
CA PRO A 226 14.83 10.10 2.98
C PRO A 226 15.94 9.33 2.27
N THR A 227 16.59 9.96 1.30
CA THR A 227 17.68 9.33 0.51
C THR A 227 18.88 8.94 1.37
N ASP A 228 19.08 9.61 2.50
CA ASP A 228 20.15 9.37 3.47
C ASP A 228 19.71 8.51 4.67
N HIS A 229 18.52 7.91 4.63
CA HIS A 229 18.04 7.06 5.72
C HIS A 229 18.96 5.82 5.87
N PRO A 230 19.43 5.49 7.08
CA PRO A 230 20.44 4.44 7.29
C PRO A 230 20.00 3.05 6.84
N ASP A 231 18.71 2.73 6.98
CA ASP A 231 18.16 1.42 6.60
C ASP A 231 17.76 1.33 5.11
N ARG A 232 17.85 2.42 4.34
CA ARG A 232 17.41 2.45 2.94
C ARG A 232 18.13 1.39 2.07
N PRO A 233 19.47 1.21 2.15
CA PRO A 233 20.15 0.19 1.34
C PRO A 233 19.67 -1.23 1.63
N SER A 234 19.27 -1.52 2.87
CA SER A 234 18.70 -2.83 3.24
C SER A 234 17.34 -3.07 2.59
N VAL A 235 16.49 -2.04 2.53
CA VAL A 235 15.20 -2.10 1.82
C VAL A 235 15.41 -2.27 0.33
N GLU A 236 16.32 -1.50 -0.28
CA GLU A 236 16.67 -1.61 -1.71
C GLU A 236 17.17 -3.02 -2.06
N GLY A 237 18.15 -3.53 -1.31
CA GLY A 237 18.68 -4.88 -1.54
C GLY A 237 17.66 -5.99 -1.33
N ALA A 238 16.72 -5.84 -0.40
CA ALA A 238 15.62 -6.79 -0.23
C ALA A 238 14.59 -6.69 -1.36
N HIS A 239 14.29 -5.50 -1.84
CA HIS A 239 13.40 -5.26 -2.97
C HIS A 239 13.94 -5.86 -4.27
N GLU A 240 15.21 -5.63 -4.57
CA GLU A 240 15.89 -6.22 -5.73
C GLU A 240 15.89 -7.75 -5.69
N ARG A 241 16.21 -8.34 -4.52
CA ARG A 241 16.13 -9.80 -4.33
C ARG A 241 14.73 -10.32 -4.58
N ALA A 242 13.71 -9.70 -3.99
CA ALA A 242 12.32 -10.10 -4.15
C ALA A 242 11.91 -10.08 -5.64
N LEU A 243 12.24 -9.00 -6.37
CA LEU A 243 11.93 -8.87 -7.81
C LEU A 243 12.64 -9.92 -8.67
N SER A 244 13.79 -10.44 -8.24
CA SER A 244 14.51 -11.49 -8.95
C SER A 244 13.88 -12.88 -8.79
N GLU A 245 13.00 -13.06 -7.80
CA GLU A 245 12.38 -14.32 -7.47
C GLU A 245 10.97 -14.40 -8.06
N SER A 246 10.72 -15.41 -8.90
CA SER A 246 9.37 -15.69 -9.38
C SER A 246 8.56 -16.36 -8.27
N ARG A 247 7.64 -15.61 -7.66
CA ARG A 247 6.75 -16.12 -6.60
C ARG A 247 5.28 -16.11 -7.05
N PRO A 248 4.47 -17.06 -6.56
CA PRO A 248 3.05 -17.10 -6.89
C PRO A 248 2.31 -15.88 -6.32
N LEU A 249 1.20 -15.53 -6.97
CA LEU A 249 0.33 -14.42 -6.56
C LEU A 249 -0.24 -14.63 -5.15
N ALA A 250 -0.52 -15.87 -4.77
CA ALA A 250 -0.91 -16.27 -3.43
C ALA A 250 -0.44 -17.72 -3.18
N PRO A 251 -0.20 -18.12 -1.91
CA PRO A 251 0.12 -19.50 -1.59
C PRO A 251 -0.95 -20.47 -2.13
N GLY A 252 -0.53 -21.44 -2.95
CA GLY A 252 -1.44 -22.43 -3.54
C GLY A 252 -2.13 -22.01 -4.84
N CYS A 253 -2.13 -20.73 -5.21
CA CYS A 253 -2.55 -20.29 -6.53
C CYS A 253 -1.39 -20.43 -7.53
N ARG A 254 -1.44 -21.44 -8.40
CA ARG A 254 -0.53 -21.50 -9.55
C ARG A 254 -1.14 -20.66 -10.67
N GLY A 255 -0.45 -19.58 -11.07
CA GLY A 255 -0.79 -18.88 -12.31
C GLY A 255 -0.66 -19.85 -13.47
N SER A 256 -1.75 -20.02 -14.23
CA SER A 256 -1.78 -20.85 -15.44
C SER A 256 -0.93 -20.27 -16.56
#